data_AF-A0A183GNE2-F1
#
_entry.id   AF-A0A183GNE2-F1
#
_cell.length_a   1.000
_cell.length_b   1.000
_cell.length_c   1.000
_cell.angle_alpha   90.00
_cell.angle_beta   90.00
_cell.angle_gamma   90.00
#
_symmetry.space_group_name_H-M   'P 1'
#
loop_
_entity.id
_entity.type
_entity.pdbx_description
1 polymer ?
#
loop_
_entity_poly.entity_id
_entity_poly.type
_entity_poly.pdbx_seq_one_letter_code
_entity_poly.pdbx_strand_id
1 'polypeptide(L)'
;MTKELDDVDVTKVGKKPGLENFRLEEVPLKEYGQFYSGDTYVVLNSKHGEWNVHFWLGKDATIDEIGTAAMKAVEIDQALSGLPVQYREVQNYESSLFISYFPVGIRYITGGYDSGFHSVEDIFKNWKPLLFRCKGKRNVRCTQVLFKLESLNLGDVFLLDLGKKVFCWMPPESDSDWDTNEEFWSYFGGFSSVRKVAKAVNDDDNYWKRTTDLVTLWKVSDATGKMSVTKVAQGEIKRSQLDSKASQQ
;
A
#
# COMPACT_ATOMS: atom_id res chain seq x y z
N MET A 1 6.89 18.59 35.17
CA MET A 1 8.26 18.67 34.62
C MET A 1 8.26 17.93 33.29
N THR A 2 7.71 18.60 32.28
CA THR A 2 7.55 18.15 30.90
C THR A 2 8.88 18.35 30.18
N LYS A 3 9.59 17.26 29.89
CA LYS A 3 10.65 17.29 28.88
C LYS A 3 10.00 17.05 27.53
N GLU A 4 10.17 18.01 26.63
CA GLU A 4 9.83 17.95 25.22
C GLU A 4 10.41 16.68 24.58
N LEU A 5 9.56 15.90 23.92
CA LEU A 5 9.88 14.68 23.18
C LEU A 5 9.96 14.95 21.67
N ASP A 6 10.15 16.21 21.27
CA ASP A 6 10.13 16.66 19.88
C ASP A 6 11.45 16.41 19.10
N ASP A 7 12.41 15.66 19.65
CA ASP A 7 13.78 15.61 19.09
C ASP A 7 14.27 14.23 18.62
N VAL A 8 13.36 13.26 18.40
CA VAL A 8 13.73 12.05 17.63
C VAL A 8 13.62 12.38 16.15
N ASP A 9 14.71 12.90 15.60
CA ASP A 9 14.88 13.07 14.16
C ASP A 9 14.95 11.70 13.48
N VAL A 10 13.79 11.17 13.10
CA VAL A 10 13.63 9.90 12.40
C VAL A 10 14.43 9.83 11.09
N THR A 11 14.80 10.98 10.50
CA THR A 11 15.66 11.05 9.30
C THR A 11 17.12 10.70 9.59
N LYS A 12 17.54 10.70 10.86
CA LYS A 12 18.89 10.32 11.31
C LYS A 12 19.03 8.85 11.71
N VAL A 13 17.93 8.08 11.70
CA VAL A 13 17.91 6.66 12.10
C VAL A 13 18.57 5.79 11.00
N GLY A 14 19.68 5.12 11.37
CA GLY A 14 20.37 4.13 10.53
C GLY A 14 21.66 4.55 9.82
N LYS A 15 22.38 5.56 10.31
CA LYS A 15 23.75 5.90 9.83
C LYS A 15 24.83 4.96 10.40
N LYS A 16 24.73 3.64 10.17
CA LYS A 16 25.83 2.71 10.49
C LYS A 16 26.75 2.53 9.26
N PRO A 17 28.07 2.70 9.39
CA PRO A 17 28.99 2.48 8.28
C PRO A 17 29.02 0.99 7.87
N GLY A 18 28.80 0.68 6.59
CA GLY A 18 29.05 -0.66 6.03
C GLY A 18 27.88 -1.34 5.31
N LEU A 19 26.66 -0.80 5.37
CA LEU A 19 25.57 -1.16 4.44
C LEU A 19 25.50 -0.12 3.33
N GLU A 20 25.17 -0.54 2.11
CA GLU A 20 24.76 0.39 1.04
C GLU A 20 23.68 1.33 1.62
N ASN A 21 23.96 2.64 1.61
CA ASN A 21 23.14 3.65 2.27
C ASN A 21 21.82 3.84 1.51
N PHE A 22 20.86 2.95 1.70
CA PHE A 22 19.46 3.24 1.37
C PHE A 22 18.99 4.35 2.31
N ARG A 23 19.06 5.59 1.83
CA ARG A 23 18.54 6.75 2.54
C ARG A 23 17.03 6.72 2.44
N LEU A 24 16.34 6.93 3.58
CA LEU A 24 14.92 7.24 3.54
C LEU A 24 14.74 8.57 2.82
N GLU A 25 13.95 8.55 1.76
CA GLU A 25 13.53 9.75 1.04
C GLU A 25 12.16 10.17 1.57
N GLU A 26 12.03 11.44 1.96
CA GLU A 26 10.75 11.98 2.40
C GLU A 26 9.80 12.11 1.21
N VAL A 27 8.64 11.47 1.30
CA VAL A 27 7.57 11.63 0.33
C VAL A 27 6.92 13.02 0.54
N PRO A 28 6.77 13.84 -0.51
CA PRO A 28 6.05 15.11 -0.41
C PRO A 28 4.61 14.91 0.08
N LEU A 29 4.10 15.83 0.93
CA LEU A 29 2.73 15.75 1.47
C LEU A 29 1.63 15.59 0.39
N LYS A 30 1.84 16.20 -0.79
CA LYS A 30 0.93 16.12 -1.95
C LYS A 30 0.85 14.72 -2.57
N GLU A 31 1.83 13.86 -2.29
CA GLU A 31 1.94 12.50 -2.80
C GLU A 31 1.50 11.46 -1.77
N TYR A 32 1.04 11.88 -0.59
CA TYR A 32 0.51 10.96 0.41
C TYR A 32 -0.68 10.16 -0.15
N GLY A 33 -0.62 8.84 0.02
CA GLY A 33 -1.59 7.91 -0.55
C GLY A 33 -1.21 7.42 -1.96
N GLN A 34 -0.12 7.92 -2.55
CA GLN A 34 0.46 7.39 -3.78
C GLN A 34 1.61 6.45 -3.43
N PHE A 35 1.53 5.21 -3.92
CA PHE A 35 2.53 4.19 -3.69
C PHE A 35 2.98 3.61 -5.01
N TYR A 36 4.29 3.65 -5.27
CA TYR A 36 4.87 2.98 -6.42
C TYR A 36 5.00 1.49 -6.14
N SER A 37 4.54 0.68 -7.09
CA SER A 37 4.44 -0.78 -6.94
C SER A 37 5.82 -1.45 -6.90
N GLY A 38 6.84 -0.77 -7.43
CA GLY A 38 8.23 -1.20 -7.43
C GLY A 38 9.03 -0.82 -6.19
N ASP A 39 8.43 -0.14 -5.20
CA ASP A 39 9.17 0.31 -4.01
C ASP A 39 8.56 -0.22 -2.71
N THR A 40 9.23 0.12 -1.61
CA THR A 40 8.73 -0.03 -0.25
C THR A 40 8.66 1.31 0.48
N TYR A 41 7.72 1.41 1.41
CA TYR A 41 7.46 2.64 2.15
C TYR A 41 7.39 2.34 3.64
N VAL A 42 7.88 3.27 4.46
CA VAL A 42 7.70 3.22 5.91
C VAL A 42 6.79 4.37 6.33
N VAL A 43 5.69 4.05 6.99
CA VAL A 43 4.68 5.01 7.45
C VAL A 43 4.57 4.90 8.97
N LEU A 44 4.93 5.98 9.67
CA LEU A 44 4.74 6.11 11.12
C LEU A 44 3.48 6.92 11.40
N ASN A 45 2.53 6.32 12.12
CA ASN A 45 1.39 7.01 12.68
C ASN A 45 1.60 7.17 14.20
N SER A 46 1.47 8.40 14.70
CA SER A 46 1.63 8.74 16.12
C SER A 46 0.35 9.33 16.75
N LYS A 47 -0.82 9.11 16.14
CA LYS A 47 -2.08 9.67 16.63
C LYS A 47 -2.47 9.04 17.96
N HIS A 48 -3.08 9.85 18.83
CA HIS A 48 -3.66 9.43 20.11
C HIS A 48 -2.66 8.81 21.11
N GLY A 49 -1.36 9.10 20.97
CA GLY A 49 -0.33 8.60 21.90
C GLY A 49 0.04 7.13 21.67
N GLU A 50 -0.49 6.51 20.62
CA GLU A 50 -0.10 5.19 20.14
C GLU A 50 0.79 5.35 18.91
N TRP A 51 1.84 4.54 18.83
CA TRP A 51 2.78 4.57 17.72
C TRP A 51 2.62 3.30 16.89
N ASN A 52 2.29 3.47 15.61
CA ASN A 52 2.12 2.38 14.66
C ASN A 52 3.11 2.57 13.52
N VAL A 53 4.05 1.64 13.37
CA VAL A 53 5.04 1.64 12.30
C VAL A 53 4.59 0.64 11.25
N HIS A 54 4.22 1.12 10.08
CA HIS A 54 3.84 0.29 8.95
C HIS A 54 4.98 0.27 7.94
N PHE A 55 5.38 -0.90 7.47
CA PHE A 55 6.24 -1.03 6.30
C PHE A 55 5.43 -1.66 5.17
N TRP A 56 5.14 -0.86 4.17
CA TRP A 56 4.35 -1.23 3.00
C TRP A 56 5.26 -1.77 1.90
N LEU A 57 4.84 -2.87 1.30
CA LEU A 57 5.61 -3.63 0.33
C LEU A 57 4.89 -3.62 -1.01
N GLY A 58 5.52 -2.98 -1.99
CA GLY A 58 5.08 -3.02 -3.38
C GLY A 58 5.16 -4.44 -3.94
N LYS A 59 4.22 -4.77 -4.82
CA LYS A 59 4.15 -6.10 -5.42
C LYS A 59 5.35 -6.40 -6.34
N ASP A 60 5.95 -5.36 -6.91
CA ASP A 60 7.08 -5.40 -7.83
C ASP A 60 8.39 -4.97 -7.16
N ALA A 61 8.36 -4.71 -5.84
CA ALA A 61 9.52 -4.29 -5.07
C ALA A 61 10.59 -5.38 -4.98
N THR A 62 11.85 -4.96 -4.96
CA THR A 62 13.00 -5.86 -4.90
C THR A 62 13.17 -6.44 -3.49
N ILE A 63 13.90 -7.56 -3.39
CA ILE A 63 14.14 -8.24 -2.11
C ILE A 63 14.93 -7.34 -1.14
N ASP A 64 15.87 -6.57 -1.67
CA ASP A 64 16.68 -5.62 -0.90
C ASP A 64 15.86 -4.43 -0.39
N GLU A 65 14.94 -3.86 -1.19
CA GLU A 65 14.02 -2.82 -0.72
C GLU A 65 13.06 -3.33 0.37
N ILE A 66 12.58 -4.57 0.24
CA ILE A 66 11.75 -5.23 1.26
C ILE A 66 12.55 -5.43 2.55
N GLY A 67 13.78 -5.94 2.44
CA GLY A 67 14.69 -6.11 3.58
C GLY A 67 15.00 -4.78 4.26
N THR A 68 15.26 -3.75 3.47
CA THR A 68 15.55 -2.39 3.95
C THR A 68 14.37 -1.81 4.72
N ALA A 69 13.14 -1.88 4.19
CA ALA A 69 11.97 -1.36 4.89
C ALA A 69 11.70 -2.09 6.22
N ALA A 70 11.87 -3.42 6.25
CA ALA A 70 11.74 -4.19 7.48
C ALA A 70 12.81 -3.80 8.51
N MET A 71 14.06 -3.66 8.09
CA MET A 71 15.14 -3.18 8.97
C MET A 71 14.84 -1.77 9.50
N LYS A 72 14.34 -0.86 8.65
CA LYS A 72 13.97 0.50 9.07
C LYS A 72 12.84 0.53 10.07
N ALA A 73 11.83 -0.33 9.92
CA ALA A 73 10.77 -0.46 10.92
C ALA A 73 11.33 -0.87 12.30
N VAL A 74 12.29 -1.80 12.33
CA VAL A 74 12.98 -2.21 13.57
C VAL A 74 13.84 -1.09 14.15
N GLU A 75 14.57 -0.34 13.32
CA GLU A 75 15.37 0.79 13.82
C GLU A 75 14.50 1.90 14.43
N ILE A 76 13.34 2.19 13.82
CA ILE A 76 12.36 3.13 14.36
C ILE A 76 11.80 2.60 15.67
N ASP A 77 11.37 1.34 15.72
CA ASP A 77 10.89 0.71 16.95
C ASP A 77 11.89 0.82 18.12
N GLN A 78 13.16 0.52 17.86
CA GLN A 78 14.25 0.66 18.84
C GLN A 78 14.46 2.10 19.30
N ALA A 79 14.49 3.07 18.36
CA ALA A 79 14.61 4.49 18.69
C ALA A 79 13.45 4.99 19.57
N LEU A 80 12.31 4.32 19.45
CA LEU A 80 11.08 4.59 20.15
C LEU A 80 10.86 3.65 21.36
N SER A 81 11.95 3.03 21.85
CA SER A 81 12.00 2.18 23.06
C SER A 81 11.10 0.94 23.01
N GLY A 82 10.83 0.41 21.82
CA GLY A 82 9.99 -0.78 21.62
C GLY A 82 8.51 -0.56 21.93
N LEU A 83 8.07 0.70 22.02
CA LEU A 83 6.67 1.06 22.21
C LEU A 83 5.80 0.92 20.95
N PRO A 84 6.32 1.13 19.71
CA PRO A 84 5.47 1.02 18.53
C PRO A 84 4.94 -0.39 18.27
N VAL A 85 3.76 -0.47 17.65
CA VAL A 85 3.28 -1.71 17.02
C VAL A 85 3.73 -1.73 15.56
N GLN A 86 4.37 -2.82 15.14
CA GLN A 86 4.87 -2.98 13.77
C GLN A 86 3.85 -3.72 12.90
N TYR A 87 3.60 -3.19 11.70
CA TYR A 87 2.68 -3.74 10.72
C TYR A 87 3.37 -3.98 9.37
N ARG A 88 3.29 -5.21 8.88
CA ARG A 88 3.68 -5.56 7.52
C ARG A 88 2.49 -5.36 6.59
N GLU A 89 2.56 -4.35 5.72
CA GLU A 89 1.48 -4.04 4.77
C GLU A 89 1.90 -4.53 3.38
N VAL A 90 1.07 -5.32 2.73
CA VAL A 90 1.33 -5.82 1.37
C VAL A 90 0.36 -5.14 0.42
N GLN A 91 0.84 -4.66 -0.73
CA GLN A 91 0.00 -4.07 -1.77
C GLN A 91 -1.25 -4.93 -2.04
N ASN A 92 -2.42 -4.28 -2.05
CA ASN A 92 -3.77 -4.86 -2.17
C ASN A 92 -4.31 -5.61 -0.94
N TYR A 93 -3.47 -5.90 0.05
CA TYR A 93 -3.82 -6.65 1.26
C TYR A 93 -3.54 -5.87 2.54
N GLU A 94 -3.53 -4.53 2.45
CA GLU A 94 -3.26 -3.66 3.59
C GLU A 94 -4.33 -3.80 4.68
N SER A 95 -3.89 -3.64 5.91
CA SER A 95 -4.76 -3.60 7.07
C SER A 95 -5.77 -2.45 6.97
N SER A 96 -6.96 -2.65 7.52
CA SER A 96 -7.97 -1.58 7.63
C SER A 96 -7.43 -0.36 8.38
N LEU A 97 -6.49 -0.55 9.32
CA LEU A 97 -5.82 0.53 10.03
C LEU A 97 -4.96 1.38 9.09
N PHE A 98 -4.09 0.77 8.30
CA PHE A 98 -3.26 1.48 7.33
C PHE A 98 -4.10 2.25 6.32
N ILE A 99 -5.13 1.61 5.77
CA ILE A 99 -6.04 2.25 4.80
C ILE A 99 -6.74 3.47 5.41
N SER A 100 -7.07 3.45 6.71
CA SER A 100 -7.76 4.55 7.38
C SER A 100 -6.96 5.86 7.40
N TYR A 101 -5.64 5.81 7.15
CA TYR A 101 -4.80 6.98 7.09
C TYR A 101 -4.96 7.78 5.78
N PHE A 102 -5.54 7.15 4.75
CA PHE A 102 -5.71 7.71 3.41
C PHE A 102 -7.21 7.83 3.09
N PRO A 103 -7.93 8.82 3.65
CA PRO A 103 -9.39 8.91 3.52
C PRO A 103 -9.88 9.16 2.08
N VAL A 104 -9.01 9.68 1.21
CA VAL A 104 -9.28 9.87 -0.23
C VAL A 104 -9.06 8.59 -1.04
N GLY A 105 -8.53 7.53 -0.40
CA GLY A 105 -8.14 6.28 -1.02
C GLY A 105 -6.65 6.20 -1.33
N ILE A 106 -6.23 5.03 -1.80
CA ILE A 106 -4.85 4.73 -2.16
C ILE A 106 -4.72 4.63 -3.68
N ARG A 107 -3.62 5.16 -4.22
CA ARG A 107 -3.26 5.04 -5.63
C ARG A 107 -1.98 4.20 -5.76
N TYR A 108 -2.03 3.15 -6.57
CA TYR A 108 -0.84 2.41 -6.94
C TYR A 108 -0.33 2.86 -8.30
N ILE A 109 0.95 3.20 -8.37
CA ILE A 109 1.65 3.65 -9.57
C ILE A 109 2.59 2.53 -10.01
N THR A 110 2.78 2.34 -11.32
CA THR A 110 3.71 1.33 -11.86
C THR A 110 5.14 1.87 -11.87
N GLY A 111 6.12 0.99 -11.65
CA GLY A 111 7.53 1.38 -11.54
C GLY A 111 7.91 1.74 -10.11
N GLY A 112 9.08 2.39 -9.96
CA GLY A 112 9.59 2.90 -8.69
C GLY A 112 9.67 4.43 -8.66
N TYR A 113 9.90 4.98 -7.48
CA TYR A 113 10.07 6.40 -7.24
C TYR A 113 11.41 6.87 -7.81
N ASP A 114 11.37 7.78 -8.78
CA ASP A 114 12.57 8.27 -9.45
C ASP A 114 13.25 9.32 -8.53
N SER A 115 14.39 8.97 -7.93
CA SER A 115 15.14 9.81 -6.97
C SER A 115 15.89 11.00 -7.62
N GLY A 116 15.76 11.16 -8.94
CA GLY A 116 16.44 12.19 -9.72
C GLY A 116 15.73 13.54 -9.66
N PHE A 117 16.32 14.50 -8.95
CA PHE A 117 16.04 15.96 -8.99
C PHE A 117 14.68 16.37 -9.60
N HIS A 118 13.69 16.63 -8.74
CA HIS A 118 12.44 17.31 -9.12
C HIS A 118 12.73 18.75 -9.56
N SER A 119 13.22 18.94 -10.78
CA SER A 119 13.31 20.26 -11.39
C SER A 119 11.89 20.82 -11.54
N VAL A 120 11.70 22.11 -11.26
CA VAL A 120 10.42 22.82 -11.45
C VAL A 120 10.21 23.09 -12.94
N GLU A 121 10.34 22.07 -13.79
CA GLU A 121 9.81 22.12 -15.15
C GLU A 121 8.29 21.99 -15.09
N ASP A 122 7.58 22.52 -16.10
CA ASP A 122 6.14 22.30 -16.27
C ASP A 122 5.91 20.78 -16.31
N ILE A 123 5.36 20.23 -15.21
CA ILE A 123 5.11 18.80 -15.01
C ILE A 123 4.28 18.19 -16.15
N PHE A 124 3.58 19.03 -16.92
CA PHE A 124 2.76 18.61 -18.04
C PHE A 124 3.49 18.60 -19.40
N LYS A 125 4.71 19.16 -19.50
CA LYS A 125 5.42 19.35 -20.77
C LYS A 125 5.66 18.04 -21.53
N ASN A 126 5.90 16.94 -20.82
CA ASN A 126 6.14 15.61 -21.38
C ASN A 126 5.22 14.55 -20.75
N TRP A 127 3.99 14.93 -20.40
CA TRP A 127 3.07 14.02 -19.71
C TRP A 127 2.74 12.80 -20.57
N LYS A 128 2.91 11.60 -19.99
CA LYS A 128 2.49 10.34 -20.62
C LYS A 128 1.11 9.97 -20.09
N PRO A 129 0.16 9.56 -20.95
CA PRO A 129 -1.15 9.12 -20.52
C PRO A 129 -1.07 8.01 -19.45
N LEU A 130 -1.81 8.19 -18.36
CA LEU A 130 -1.94 7.19 -17.30
C LEU A 130 -3.38 6.72 -17.25
N LEU A 131 -3.58 5.41 -17.18
CA LEU A 131 -4.89 4.81 -16.99
C LEU A 131 -4.94 4.17 -15.60
N PHE A 132 -5.91 4.56 -14.79
CA PHE A 132 -6.14 3.97 -13.47
C PHE A 132 -7.44 3.19 -13.48
N ARG A 133 -7.41 1.98 -12.95
CA ARG A 133 -8.59 1.18 -12.64
C ARG A 133 -8.92 1.36 -11.15
N CYS A 134 -10.08 1.91 -10.86
CA CYS A 134 -10.53 2.19 -9.51
C CYS A 134 -11.56 1.16 -9.04
N LYS A 135 -11.27 0.52 -7.91
CA LYS A 135 -12.10 -0.52 -7.30
C LYS A 135 -12.33 -0.26 -5.82
N GLY A 136 -13.43 -0.81 -5.31
CA GLY A 136 -13.77 -0.79 -3.88
C GLY A 136 -14.92 0.16 -3.55
N LYS A 137 -15.74 -0.25 -2.57
CA LYS A 137 -16.93 0.51 -2.13
C LYS A 137 -16.65 1.45 -0.96
N ARG A 138 -15.87 0.98 0.02
CA ARG A 138 -15.52 1.75 1.24
C ARG A 138 -14.08 2.22 1.23
N ASN A 139 -13.19 1.37 0.73
CA ASN A 139 -11.76 1.61 0.65
C ASN A 139 -11.39 1.59 -0.83
N VAL A 140 -11.48 2.76 -1.47
CA VAL A 140 -11.21 2.89 -2.91
C VAL A 140 -9.71 2.76 -3.14
N ARG A 141 -9.34 1.92 -4.10
CA ARG A 141 -7.99 1.76 -4.61
C ARG A 141 -7.98 2.04 -6.09
N CYS A 142 -7.11 2.93 -6.55
CA CYS A 142 -6.90 3.22 -7.95
C CYS A 142 -5.54 2.67 -8.38
N THR A 143 -5.54 1.59 -9.14
CA THR A 143 -4.33 0.92 -9.61
C THR A 143 -4.02 1.37 -11.03
N GLN A 144 -2.80 1.86 -11.27
CA GLN A 144 -2.34 2.12 -12.63
C GLN A 144 -2.31 0.81 -13.42
N VAL A 145 -2.94 0.83 -14.59
CA VAL A 145 -2.98 -0.25 -15.56
C VAL A 145 -2.37 0.23 -16.88
N LEU A 146 -2.11 -0.71 -17.80
CA LEU A 146 -1.62 -0.34 -19.12
C LEU A 146 -2.64 0.54 -19.83
N PHE A 147 -2.19 1.65 -20.42
CA PHE A 147 -3.03 2.51 -21.24
C PHE A 147 -3.34 1.84 -22.59
N LYS A 148 -4.28 0.90 -22.56
CA LYS A 148 -4.78 0.14 -23.71
C LYS A 148 -6.24 -0.25 -23.48
N LEU A 149 -6.98 -0.48 -24.56
CA LEU A 149 -8.39 -0.86 -24.53
C LEU A 149 -8.62 -2.13 -23.72
N GLU A 150 -7.70 -3.09 -23.79
CA GLU A 150 -7.80 -4.39 -23.12
C GLU A 150 -7.74 -4.29 -21.59
N SER A 151 -7.32 -3.14 -21.05
CA SER A 151 -7.33 -2.90 -19.60
C SER A 151 -8.71 -2.47 -19.11
N LEU A 152 -9.58 -1.94 -19.98
CA LEU A 152 -10.95 -1.53 -19.63
C LEU A 152 -11.86 -2.75 -19.43
N ASN A 153 -12.87 -2.61 -18.59
CA ASN A 153 -13.94 -3.59 -18.44
C ASN A 153 -15.27 -2.94 -18.02
N LEU A 154 -16.39 -3.60 -18.28
CA LEU A 154 -17.74 -3.08 -18.04
C LEU A 154 -18.22 -3.10 -16.57
N GLY A 155 -17.35 -3.34 -15.58
CA GLY A 155 -17.74 -3.37 -14.17
C GLY A 155 -16.93 -2.45 -13.25
N ASP A 156 -15.82 -1.88 -13.73
CA ASP A 156 -14.95 -1.02 -12.94
C ASP A 156 -15.00 0.43 -13.42
N VAL A 157 -14.59 1.36 -12.55
CA VAL A 157 -14.39 2.77 -12.91
C VAL A 157 -12.95 2.96 -13.40
N PHE A 158 -12.78 3.77 -14.45
CA PHE A 158 -11.46 4.09 -14.99
C PHE A 158 -11.21 5.58 -15.05
N LEU A 159 -10.01 6.01 -14.64
CA LEU A 159 -9.55 7.39 -14.79
C LEU A 159 -8.44 7.42 -15.85
N LEU A 160 -8.67 8.16 -16.94
CA LEU A 160 -7.64 8.45 -17.94
C LEU A 160 -7.06 9.84 -17.68
N ASP A 161 -5.84 9.89 -17.19
CA ASP A 161 -5.11 11.11 -16.86
C ASP A 161 -4.13 11.47 -17.98
N LEU A 162 -4.44 12.58 -18.66
CA LEU A 162 -3.65 13.18 -19.74
C LEU A 162 -2.91 14.44 -19.28
N GLY A 163 -2.76 14.62 -17.95
CA GLY A 163 -2.06 15.72 -17.33
C GLY A 163 -2.99 16.89 -17.09
N LYS A 164 -3.18 17.75 -18.10
CA LYS A 164 -4.07 18.94 -17.98
C LYS A 164 -5.56 18.58 -18.08
N LYS A 165 -5.87 17.34 -18.43
CA LYS A 165 -7.22 16.84 -18.61
C LYS A 165 -7.32 15.42 -18.07
N VAL A 166 -8.39 15.15 -17.35
CA VAL A 166 -8.71 13.83 -16.82
C VAL A 166 -10.10 13.44 -17.27
N PHE A 167 -10.26 12.22 -17.77
CA PHE A 167 -11.55 11.61 -18.03
C PHE A 167 -11.87 10.60 -16.94
N CYS A 168 -13.13 10.61 -16.47
CA CYS A 168 -13.69 9.54 -15.67
C CYS A 168 -14.64 8.74 -16.55
N TRP A 169 -14.34 7.46 -16.72
CA TRP A 169 -15.22 6.52 -17.40
C TRP A 169 -15.86 5.60 -16.37
N MET A 170 -17.19 5.57 -16.39
CA MET A 170 -18.01 4.78 -15.47
C MET A 170 -18.65 3.61 -16.21
N PRO A 171 -18.88 2.47 -15.55
CA PRO A 171 -19.48 1.31 -16.19
C PRO A 171 -20.98 1.55 -16.50
N PRO A 172 -21.57 0.78 -17.43
CA PRO A 172 -22.96 0.95 -17.87
C PRO A 172 -24.01 0.91 -16.75
N GLU A 173 -23.72 0.17 -15.67
CA GLU A 173 -24.64 0.07 -14.52
C GLU A 173 -24.66 1.33 -13.66
N SER A 174 -23.63 2.17 -13.75
CA SER A 174 -23.48 3.39 -12.96
C SER A 174 -23.75 4.66 -13.77
N ASP A 175 -23.64 4.58 -15.10
CA ASP A 175 -23.81 5.72 -16.00
C ASP A 175 -24.49 5.32 -17.31
N SER A 176 -25.57 6.03 -17.65
CA SER A 176 -26.35 5.78 -18.85
C SER A 176 -25.68 6.24 -20.14
N ASP A 177 -24.72 7.18 -20.05
CA ASP A 177 -24.02 7.74 -21.21
C ASP A 177 -22.56 7.26 -21.36
N TRP A 178 -22.22 6.18 -20.62
CA TRP A 178 -20.89 5.58 -20.51
C TRP A 178 -20.16 5.33 -21.83
N ASP A 179 -20.89 5.15 -22.94
CA ASP A 179 -20.33 4.89 -24.27
C ASP A 179 -20.32 6.11 -25.18
N THR A 180 -20.88 7.25 -24.80
CA THR A 180 -21.16 8.38 -25.71
C THR A 180 -19.99 9.36 -25.88
N ASN A 181 -19.01 9.37 -24.97
CA ASN A 181 -17.92 10.35 -24.98
C ASN A 181 -16.91 10.08 -26.11
N GLU A 182 -17.13 10.69 -27.28
CA GLU A 182 -16.28 10.52 -28.46
C GLU A 182 -14.80 10.85 -28.20
N GLU A 183 -14.54 11.89 -27.41
CA GLU A 183 -13.18 12.32 -27.13
C GLU A 183 -12.43 11.27 -26.31
N PHE A 184 -13.04 10.72 -25.26
CA PHE A 184 -12.48 9.60 -24.49
C PHE A 184 -12.21 8.40 -25.41
N TRP A 185 -13.17 8.00 -26.23
CA TRP A 185 -13.01 6.83 -27.10
C TRP A 185 -12.00 7.04 -28.22
N SER A 186 -11.74 8.28 -28.64
CA SER A 186 -10.68 8.58 -29.62
C SER A 186 -9.30 8.08 -29.17
N TYR A 187 -9.04 8.09 -27.85
CA TYR A 187 -7.81 7.57 -27.25
C TYR A 187 -7.70 6.04 -27.26
N PHE A 188 -8.80 5.33 -27.53
CA PHE A 188 -8.87 3.86 -27.57
C PHE A 188 -9.26 3.31 -28.95
N GLY A 189 -9.01 4.07 -30.02
CA GLY A 189 -9.29 3.64 -31.40
C GLY A 189 -10.70 4.00 -31.92
N GLY A 190 -11.37 4.94 -31.24
CA GLY A 190 -12.66 5.50 -31.63
C GLY A 190 -13.87 4.70 -31.14
N PHE A 191 -15.07 5.20 -31.45
CA PHE A 191 -16.35 4.67 -30.96
C PHE A 191 -16.59 3.18 -31.26
N SER A 192 -15.98 2.66 -32.34
CA SER A 192 -16.07 1.23 -32.68
C SER A 192 -15.48 0.30 -31.61
N SER A 193 -14.57 0.82 -30.77
CA SER A 193 -13.89 0.07 -29.70
C SER A 193 -14.77 -0.19 -28.49
N VAL A 194 -15.83 0.60 -28.26
CA VAL A 194 -16.80 0.42 -27.17
C VAL A 194 -17.29 -1.03 -27.10
N ARG A 195 -17.65 -1.59 -28.26
CA ARG A 195 -18.23 -2.95 -28.38
C ARG A 195 -17.25 -4.07 -28.07
N LYS A 196 -15.96 -3.76 -27.93
CA LYS A 196 -14.89 -4.74 -27.67
C LYS A 196 -14.50 -4.80 -26.18
N VAL A 197 -15.02 -3.92 -25.34
CA VAL A 197 -14.73 -3.90 -23.90
C VAL A 197 -15.29 -5.16 -23.24
N ALA A 198 -14.45 -5.85 -22.48
CA ALA A 198 -14.82 -7.11 -21.83
C ALA A 198 -15.68 -6.88 -20.58
N LYS A 199 -16.42 -7.91 -20.15
CA LYS A 199 -17.06 -7.91 -18.82
C LYS A 199 -16.00 -7.98 -17.72
N ALA A 200 -16.30 -7.38 -16.56
CA ALA A 200 -15.45 -7.52 -15.38
C ALA A 200 -15.35 -8.98 -14.93
N VAL A 201 -14.17 -9.38 -14.46
CA VAL A 201 -13.96 -10.66 -13.77
C VAL A 201 -14.15 -10.41 -12.28
N ASN A 202 -15.03 -11.20 -11.65
CA ASN A 202 -15.43 -10.98 -10.27
C ASN A 202 -14.40 -11.60 -9.31
N ASP A 203 -13.40 -10.80 -8.92
CA ASP A 203 -12.24 -11.25 -8.13
C ASP A 203 -12.22 -10.69 -6.68
N ASP A 204 -13.18 -9.84 -6.33
CA ASP A 204 -13.10 -8.99 -5.13
C ASP A 204 -13.84 -9.54 -3.88
N ASP A 205 -14.63 -10.61 -4.02
CA ASP A 205 -15.67 -10.95 -3.03
C ASP A 205 -15.23 -11.81 -1.82
N ASN A 206 -13.97 -12.25 -1.72
CA ASN A 206 -13.58 -13.25 -0.70
C ASN A 206 -12.76 -12.74 0.49
N TYR A 207 -12.53 -11.43 0.64
CA TYR A 207 -11.55 -10.93 1.62
C TYR A 207 -12.00 -10.98 3.10
N TRP A 208 -13.31 -10.97 3.41
CA TRP A 208 -13.78 -10.96 4.81
C TRP A 208 -14.86 -12.01 5.12
N LYS A 209 -14.50 -13.30 5.10
CA LYS A 209 -15.32 -14.34 5.75
C LYS A 209 -14.78 -14.62 7.16
N ARG A 210 -15.58 -14.24 8.17
CA ARG A 210 -15.30 -14.49 9.59
C ARG A 210 -14.98 -15.97 9.80
N THR A 211 -13.77 -16.24 10.25
CA THR A 211 -13.29 -17.60 10.49
C THR A 211 -12.78 -17.72 11.92
N THR A 212 -13.60 -17.29 12.87
CA THR A 212 -13.35 -17.52 14.30
C THR A 212 -13.11 -19.00 14.59
N ASP A 213 -13.76 -19.91 13.86
CA ASP A 213 -13.57 -21.37 14.00
C ASP A 213 -12.27 -21.91 13.36
N LEU A 214 -11.59 -21.11 12.52
CA LEU A 214 -10.28 -21.45 11.93
C LEU A 214 -9.10 -20.77 12.62
N VAL A 215 -9.34 -19.83 13.54
CA VAL A 215 -8.24 -19.18 14.28
C VAL A 215 -7.54 -20.24 15.13
N THR A 216 -6.25 -20.42 14.90
CA THR A 216 -5.41 -21.37 15.63
C THR A 216 -4.22 -20.63 16.24
N LEU A 217 -4.03 -20.76 17.54
CA LEU A 217 -2.86 -20.23 18.24
C LEU A 217 -1.74 -21.28 18.21
N TRP A 218 -0.56 -20.88 17.75
CA TRP A 218 0.66 -21.69 17.78
C TRP A 218 1.73 -20.99 18.63
N LYS A 219 2.48 -21.76 19.42
CA LYS A 219 3.66 -21.31 20.15
C LYS A 219 4.89 -21.65 19.31
N VAL A 220 5.69 -20.64 19.00
CA VAL A 220 7.04 -20.80 18.45
C VAL A 220 8.03 -20.68 19.60
N SER A 221 9.01 -21.59 19.67
CA SER A 221 10.03 -21.61 20.73
C SER A 221 11.36 -22.08 20.16
N ASP A 222 12.42 -21.36 20.50
CA ASP A 222 13.81 -21.67 20.18
C ASP A 222 14.64 -22.02 21.43
N ALA A 223 14.02 -22.06 22.62
CA ALA A 223 14.68 -22.30 23.91
C ALA A 223 15.55 -23.58 24.01
N THR A 224 15.41 -24.51 23.06
CA THR A 224 16.21 -25.75 22.95
C THR A 224 17.37 -25.63 21.95
N GLY A 225 17.59 -24.45 21.35
CA GLY A 225 18.51 -24.24 20.23
C GLY A 225 17.98 -24.73 18.88
N LYS A 226 16.76 -25.27 18.83
CA LYS A 226 16.07 -25.67 17.60
C LYS A 226 14.67 -25.07 17.57
N MET A 227 14.36 -24.35 16.50
CA MET A 227 13.03 -23.78 16.31
C MET A 227 11.96 -24.88 16.32
N SER A 228 10.96 -24.73 17.19
CA SER A 228 9.83 -25.64 17.35
C SER A 228 8.52 -24.87 17.27
N VAL A 229 7.50 -25.47 16.67
CA VAL A 229 6.17 -24.87 16.47
C VAL A 229 5.11 -25.85 17.00
N THR A 230 4.35 -25.44 18.01
CA THR A 230 3.38 -26.32 18.71
C THR A 230 2.01 -25.64 18.80
N LYS A 231 0.93 -26.34 18.48
CA LYS A 231 -0.44 -25.81 18.58
C LYS A 231 -0.85 -25.63 20.05
N VAL A 232 -1.34 -24.45 20.41
CA VAL A 232 -1.77 -24.09 21.77
C VAL A 232 -3.29 -24.09 21.90
N ALA A 233 -4.01 -23.56 20.90
CA ALA A 233 -5.46 -23.45 20.92
C ALA A 233 -6.05 -23.37 19.51
N GLN A 234 -7.35 -23.62 19.38
CA GLN A 234 -8.15 -23.33 18.18
C GLN A 234 -9.50 -22.78 18.60
N GLY A 235 -10.04 -21.82 17.84
CA GLY A 235 -11.27 -21.12 18.16
C GLY A 235 -11.00 -19.90 19.04
N GLU A 236 -11.72 -19.79 20.15
CA GLU A 236 -11.59 -18.69 21.10
C GLU A 236 -10.25 -18.76 21.87
N ILE A 237 -9.42 -17.72 21.72
CA ILE A 237 -8.12 -17.62 22.40
C ILE A 237 -8.25 -16.83 23.70
N LYS A 238 -7.77 -17.41 24.80
CA LYS A 238 -7.75 -16.79 26.13
C LYS A 238 -6.39 -16.18 26.43
N ARG A 239 -6.37 -15.03 27.13
CA ARG A 239 -5.12 -14.34 27.53
C ARG A 239 -4.17 -15.24 28.32
N SER A 240 -4.68 -16.18 29.12
CA SER A 240 -3.86 -17.15 29.87
C SER A 240 -3.07 -18.12 29.00
N GLN A 241 -3.35 -18.17 27.69
CA GLN A 241 -2.63 -19.01 26.72
C GLN A 241 -1.43 -18.30 26.09
N LEU A 242 -1.20 -17.02 26.40
CA LEU A 242 -0.06 -16.23 25.93
C LEU A 242 1.03 -16.21 27.01
N ASP A 243 2.22 -16.72 26.69
CA ASP A 243 3.38 -16.82 27.58
C ASP A 243 4.39 -15.69 27.26
N SER A 244 4.64 -14.81 28.22
CA SER A 244 5.47 -13.61 28.04
C SER A 244 6.97 -13.89 27.98
N LYS A 245 7.42 -15.13 28.21
CA LYS A 245 8.85 -15.49 28.24
C LYS A 245 9.38 -16.07 26.91
N ALA A 246 8.54 -16.21 25.89
CA ALA A 246 8.90 -16.92 24.65
C ALA A 246 9.66 -16.07 23.61
N SER A 247 9.82 -14.76 23.82
CA SER A 247 10.35 -13.84 22.79
C SER A 247 11.41 -12.86 23.29
N GLN A 248 11.99 -13.10 24.48
CA GLN A 248 13.09 -12.29 25.00
C GLN A 248 14.42 -13.00 24.76
N GLN A 249 15.06 -12.69 23.63
CA GLN A 249 16.51 -12.77 23.44
C GLN A 249 16.99 -11.51 22.75
#